data_AF-A0A382SI15-F1
#
_entry.id   AF-A0A382SI15-F1
#
_cell.length_a   1.000
_cell.length_b   1.000
_cell.length_c   1.000
_cell.angle_alpha   90.00
_cell.angle_beta   90.00
_cell.angle_gamma   90.00
#
_symmetry.space_group_name_H-M   'P 1'
#
loop_
_entity.id
_entity.type
_entity.pdbx_description
1 polymer ?
#
loop_
_entity_poly.entity_id
_entity_poly.type
_entity_poly.pdbx_seq_one_letter_code
_entity_poly.pdbx_strand_id
1 'polypeptide(L)'
;MFFCLKSYSDNTSANISLVVLGQDKAPVKIKIFSSLTCPHCANFHINVVSEIKKEYIETGKVQLIFIDFPLDQVAFNASKLLHCLDKKKQILFLDTIYETQNKWMSGSNIKDINKNLKKIVMNFGINPTQFDKCLI
;
A
#
# COMPACT_ATOMS: atom_id res chain seq x y z
N MET A 1 -31.21 30.81 -9.55
CA MET A 1 -31.16 29.72 -8.55
C MET A 1 -29.73 29.19 -8.53
N PHE A 2 -28.85 29.85 -7.76
CA PHE A 2 -27.45 29.43 -7.61
C PHE A 2 -27.42 28.33 -6.54
N PHE A 3 -27.25 27.08 -6.96
CA PHE A 3 -26.89 26.02 -6.02
C PHE A 3 -25.44 26.24 -5.58
N CYS A 4 -25.27 26.70 -4.34
CA CYS A 4 -24.00 26.68 -3.66
C CYS A 4 -23.66 25.22 -3.30
N LEU A 5 -23.12 24.46 -4.26
CA LEU A 5 -22.45 23.19 -4.01
C LEU A 5 -21.00 23.46 -3.60
N LYS A 6 -20.80 24.12 -2.46
CA LYS A 6 -19.55 23.90 -1.71
C LYS A 6 -19.81 22.69 -0.82
N SER A 7 -19.69 21.51 -1.42
CA SER A 7 -19.49 20.30 -0.63
C SER A 7 -18.21 20.49 0.19
N TYR A 8 -18.26 20.13 1.47
CA TYR A 8 -17.12 20.19 2.39
C TYR A 8 -16.01 19.17 2.03
N SER A 9 -16.14 18.45 0.91
CA SER A 9 -15.24 17.37 0.50
C SER A 9 -14.18 17.80 -0.51
N ASP A 10 -14.26 18.99 -1.10
CA ASP A 10 -13.18 19.54 -1.93
C ASP A 10 -12.10 20.17 -1.05
N ASN A 11 -11.51 19.35 -0.18
CA ASN A 11 -10.21 19.66 0.39
C ASN A 11 -9.16 18.78 -0.29
N THR A 12 -8.81 19.19 -1.51
CA THR A 12 -7.70 18.70 -2.34
C THR A 12 -6.35 19.09 -1.71
N SER A 13 -6.17 18.82 -0.42
CA SER A 13 -4.93 19.06 0.31
C SER A 13 -4.80 18.22 1.59
N ALA A 14 -5.52 17.10 1.71
CA ALA A 14 -5.06 16.05 2.58
C ALA A 14 -3.81 15.45 1.92
N ASN A 15 -2.64 15.96 2.31
CA ASN A 15 -1.32 15.45 1.95
C ASN A 15 -1.07 14.10 2.64
N ILE A 16 -2.06 13.21 2.58
CA ILE A 16 -1.95 11.83 2.99
C ILE A 16 -1.13 11.18 1.88
N SER A 17 -0.02 10.53 2.25
CA SER A 17 0.81 9.73 1.36
C SER A 17 0.07 8.47 0.91
N LEU A 18 -1.10 8.63 0.29
CA LEU A 18 -1.92 7.53 -0.20
C LEU A 18 -1.14 6.76 -1.24
N VAL A 19 -1.17 5.44 -1.09
CA VAL A 19 -0.67 4.51 -2.09
C VAL A 19 -1.77 4.33 -3.12
N VAL A 20 -1.53 4.80 -4.33
CA VAL A 20 -2.53 4.87 -5.40
C VAL A 20 -2.09 4.13 -6.65
N LEU A 21 -3.03 3.50 -7.32
CA LEU A 21 -2.85 2.88 -8.63
C LEU A 21 -3.95 3.38 -9.58
N GLY A 22 -3.55 4.07 -10.64
CA GLY A 22 -4.46 4.68 -11.62
C GLY A 22 -4.43 6.20 -11.63
N GLN A 23 -5.23 6.79 -12.51
CA GLN A 23 -5.26 8.23 -12.74
C GLN A 23 -6.08 8.96 -11.67
N ASP A 24 -5.59 10.10 -11.17
CA ASP A 24 -6.28 10.90 -10.14
C ASP A 24 -7.68 11.41 -10.56
N LYS A 25 -7.88 11.56 -11.88
CA LYS A 25 -9.12 12.00 -12.51
C LYS A 25 -10.09 10.86 -12.85
N ALA A 26 -9.75 9.61 -12.51
CA ALA A 26 -10.66 8.50 -12.74
C ALA A 26 -12.02 8.76 -12.05
N PRO A 27 -13.15 8.55 -12.75
CA PRO A 27 -14.47 8.88 -12.21
C PRO A 27 -14.88 7.99 -11.03
N VAL A 28 -14.31 6.78 -10.92
CA VAL A 28 -14.57 5.85 -9.83
C VAL A 28 -13.30 5.68 -8.99
N LYS A 29 -13.45 5.80 -7.66
CA LYS A 29 -12.37 5.57 -6.69
C LYS A 29 -12.76 4.44 -5.75
N ILE A 30 -11.93 3.39 -5.71
CA ILE A 30 -12.14 2.24 -4.82
C ILE A 30 -11.08 2.32 -3.72
N LYS A 31 -11.55 2.38 -2.47
CA LYS A 31 -10.68 2.36 -1.29
C LYS A 31 -10.58 0.93 -0.77
N ILE A 32 -9.36 0.43 -0.68
CA ILE A 32 -9.06 -0.93 -0.22
C ILE A 32 -8.40 -0.82 1.14
N PHE A 33 -9.12 -1.22 2.19
CA PHE A 33 -8.56 -1.36 3.53
C PHE A 33 -7.96 -2.76 3.64
N SER A 34 -6.67 -2.85 3.93
CA SER A 34 -5.98 -4.15 3.90
C SER A 34 -4.87 -4.26 4.93
N SER A 35 -4.67 -5.49 5.41
CA SER A 35 -3.57 -5.82 6.31
C SER A 35 -2.51 -6.61 5.57
N LEU A 36 -1.25 -6.18 5.68
CA LEU A 36 -0.15 -6.81 4.95
C LEU A 36 0.13 -8.25 5.41
N THR A 37 -0.34 -8.65 6.58
CA THR A 37 -0.25 -10.03 7.10
C THR A 37 -1.50 -10.87 6.83
N CYS A 38 -2.56 -10.31 6.23
CA CYS A 38 -3.80 -11.04 5.97
C CYS A 38 -3.68 -11.88 4.67
N PRO A 39 -3.91 -13.20 4.71
CA PRO A 39 -3.82 -14.05 3.52
C PRO A 39 -4.93 -13.79 2.50
N HIS A 40 -6.13 -13.40 2.94
CA HIS A 40 -7.21 -13.03 2.02
C HIS A 40 -6.92 -11.70 1.31
N CYS A 41 -6.27 -10.75 1.99
CA CYS A 41 -5.80 -9.51 1.35
C CYS A 41 -4.74 -9.82 0.29
N ALA A 42 -3.81 -10.73 0.57
CA ALA A 42 -2.82 -11.17 -0.41
C ALA A 42 -3.47 -11.81 -1.64
N ASN A 43 -4.40 -12.75 -1.43
CA ASN A 43 -5.11 -13.41 -2.51
C ASN A 43 -5.91 -12.40 -3.37
N PHE A 44 -6.60 -11.45 -2.74
CA PHE A 44 -7.30 -10.38 -3.44
C PHE A 44 -6.33 -9.51 -4.26
N HIS A 45 -5.19 -9.13 -3.70
CA HIS A 45 -4.20 -8.31 -4.39
C HIS A 45 -3.59 -9.03 -5.60
N ILE A 46 -3.25 -10.31 -5.47
CA ILE A 46 -2.61 -11.07 -6.56
C ILE A 46 -3.61 -11.33 -7.70
N ASN A 47 -4.84 -11.75 -7.37
CA ASN A 47 -5.77 -12.23 -8.39
C ASN A 47 -6.75 -11.14 -8.86
N VAL A 48 -7.34 -10.38 -7.94
CA VAL A 48 -8.45 -9.47 -8.27
C VAL A 48 -7.94 -8.08 -8.67
N VAL A 49 -6.95 -7.53 -7.96
CA VAL A 49 -6.37 -6.22 -8.32
C VAL A 49 -5.74 -6.25 -9.71
N SER A 50 -5.14 -7.38 -10.11
CA SER A 50 -4.59 -7.58 -11.46
C SER A 50 -5.66 -7.47 -12.55
N GLU A 51 -6.82 -8.12 -12.35
CA GLU A 51 -7.96 -8.02 -13.26
C GLU A 51 -8.53 -6.59 -13.31
N ILE A 52 -8.72 -5.97 -12.15
CA ILE A 52 -9.20 -4.58 -12.07
C ILE A 52 -8.26 -3.63 -12.81
N LYS A 53 -6.95 -3.85 -12.66
CA LYS A 53 -5.91 -3.04 -13.32
C LYS A 53 -6.08 -3.07 -14.84
N LYS A 54 -6.15 -4.27 -15.41
CA LYS A 54 -6.29 -4.48 -16.86
C LYS A 54 -7.59 -3.91 -17.42
N GLU A 55 -8.72 -4.15 -16.75
CA GLU A 55 -10.03 -3.77 -17.30
C GLU A 55 -10.37 -2.29 -17.08
N TYR A 56 -10.04 -1.74 -15.92
CA TYR A 56 -10.58 -0.45 -15.48
C TYR A 56 -9.52 0.62 -15.16
N ILE A 57 -8.32 0.24 -14.74
CA ILE A 57 -7.27 1.23 -14.42
C ILE A 57 -6.58 1.69 -15.70
N GLU A 58 -6.19 0.77 -16.57
CA GLU A 58 -5.53 1.09 -17.85
C GLU A 58 -6.44 1.90 -18.78
N THR A 59 -7.76 1.71 -18.68
CA THR A 59 -8.76 2.52 -19.41
C THR A 59 -9.11 3.84 -18.74
N GLY A 60 -8.49 4.16 -17.59
CA GLY A 60 -8.69 5.42 -16.86
C GLY A 60 -10.04 5.53 -16.12
N LYS A 61 -10.80 4.43 -16.01
CA LYS A 61 -12.14 4.42 -15.39
C LYS A 61 -12.08 4.34 -13.87
N VAL A 62 -11.08 3.65 -13.31
CA VAL A 62 -10.95 3.39 -11.88
C VAL A 62 -9.58 3.82 -11.36
N GLN A 63 -9.56 4.41 -10.17
CA GLN A 63 -8.38 4.55 -9.32
C GLN A 63 -8.54 3.68 -8.07
N LEU A 64 -7.53 2.87 -7.79
CA LEU A 64 -7.42 2.15 -6.52
C LEU A 64 -6.62 2.97 -5.52
N ILE A 65 -7.11 3.02 -4.29
CA ILE A 65 -6.48 3.69 -3.16
C ILE A 65 -6.31 2.67 -2.04
N PHE A 66 -5.07 2.33 -1.73
CA PHE A 66 -4.75 1.37 -0.67
C PHE A 66 -4.62 2.11 0.66
N ILE A 67 -5.33 1.61 1.66
CA ILE A 67 -5.38 2.15 3.01
C ILE A 67 -4.93 1.05 3.98
N ASP A 68 -3.92 1.36 4.78
CA ASP A 68 -3.39 0.44 5.76
C ASP A 68 -4.44 0.16 6.85
N PHE A 69 -4.67 -1.12 7.09
CA PHE A 69 -5.48 -1.64 8.19
C PHE A 69 -4.69 -2.74 8.92
N PRO A 70 -3.59 -2.39 9.61
CA PRO A 70 -2.74 -3.36 10.27
C PRO A 70 -3.49 -4.02 11.43
N LEU A 71 -3.54 -5.36 11.42
CA LEU A 71 -4.23 -6.16 12.43
C LEU A 71 -3.26 -6.67 13.51
N ASP A 72 -1.96 -6.49 13.30
CA ASP A 72 -0.90 -6.86 14.22
C ASP A 72 0.32 -5.93 14.05
N GLN A 73 1.29 -6.07 14.95
CA GLN A 73 2.49 -5.24 14.97
C GLN A 73 3.40 -5.48 13.74
N VAL A 74 3.37 -6.68 13.16
CA VAL A 74 4.17 -7.04 11.98
C VAL A 74 3.64 -6.31 10.76
N ALA A 75 2.32 -6.33 10.55
CA ALA A 75 1.63 -5.56 9.51
C ALA A 75 1.87 -4.06 9.70
N PHE A 76 1.81 -3.56 10.93
CA PHE A 76 2.08 -2.15 11.22
C PHE A 76 3.50 -1.75 10.79
N ASN A 77 4.53 -2.55 11.13
CA ASN A 77 5.90 -2.28 10.70
C ASN A 77 6.05 -2.31 9.17
N ALA A 78 5.42 -3.27 8.50
CA ALA A 78 5.43 -3.35 7.05
C ALA A 78 4.75 -2.13 6.39
N SER A 79 3.65 -1.62 6.98
CA SER A 79 2.98 -0.40 6.54
C SER A 79 3.85 0.85 6.76
N LYS A 80 4.55 0.96 7.90
CA LYS A 80 5.53 2.05 8.12
C LYS A 80 6.59 2.05 7.02
N LEU A 81 7.10 0.88 6.66
CA LEU A 81 8.08 0.73 5.59
C LEU A 81 7.53 1.10 4.21
N LEU A 82 6.29 0.70 3.88
CA LEU A 82 5.59 1.10 2.65
C LEU A 82 5.57 2.63 2.49
N HIS A 83 5.27 3.36 3.57
CA HIS A 83 5.23 4.84 3.55
C HIS A 83 6.60 5.52 3.61
N CYS A 84 7.64 4.77 3.97
CA CYS A 84 9.02 5.26 3.91
C CYS A 84 9.65 5.21 2.51
N LEU A 85 8.99 4.55 1.56
CA LEU A 85 9.46 4.43 0.19
C LEU A 85 9.12 5.67 -0.65
N ASP A 86 9.92 5.89 -1.70
CA ASP A 86 9.54 6.79 -2.77
C ASP A 86 8.16 6.40 -3.32
N LYS A 87 7.26 7.36 -3.57
CA LYS A 87 5.90 7.09 -4.06
C LYS A 87 5.86 6.16 -5.29
N LYS A 88 6.82 6.31 -6.21
CA LYS A 88 6.93 5.49 -7.43
C LYS A 88 7.18 4.00 -7.17
N LYS A 89 7.65 3.65 -5.98
CA LYS A 89 8.03 2.29 -5.56
C LYS A 89 6.98 1.62 -4.68
N GLN A 90 6.02 2.37 -4.15
CA GLN A 90 5.07 1.88 -3.16
C GLN A 90 4.19 0.74 -3.68
N ILE A 91 3.66 0.85 -4.90
CA ILE A 91 2.85 -0.21 -5.50
C ILE A 91 3.69 -1.47 -5.74
N LEU A 92 4.90 -1.34 -6.29
CA LEU A 92 5.77 -2.50 -6.52
C LEU A 92 6.18 -3.19 -5.21
N PHE A 93 6.38 -2.42 -4.14
CA PHE A 93 6.62 -2.97 -2.82
C PHE A 93 5.38 -3.69 -2.28
N LEU A 94 4.19 -3.12 -2.45
CA LEU A 94 2.94 -3.74 -2.06
C LEU A 94 2.71 -5.08 -2.79
N ASP A 95 2.95 -5.12 -4.10
CA ASP A 95 2.95 -6.33 -4.93
C ASP A 95 3.91 -7.37 -4.33
N THR A 96 5.16 -6.98 -4.09
CA THR A 96 6.20 -7.87 -3.53
C THR A 96 5.82 -8.42 -2.15
N ILE A 97 5.26 -7.59 -1.28
CA ILE A 97 4.85 -7.99 0.07
C ILE A 97 3.72 -9.02 0.02
N TYR A 98 2.72 -8.82 -0.84
CA TYR A 98 1.64 -9.79 -0.96
C TYR A 98 2.08 -11.08 -1.69
N GLU A 99 2.83 -10.98 -2.78
CA GLU A 99 3.34 -12.15 -3.52
C GLU A 99 4.26 -13.03 -2.67
N THR A 100 5.06 -12.41 -1.78
CA THR A 100 6.02 -13.14 -0.94
C THR A 100 5.56 -13.31 0.50
N GLN A 101 4.26 -13.13 0.79
CA GLN A 101 3.70 -13.08 2.15
C GLN A 101 4.17 -14.22 3.05
N ASN A 102 3.99 -15.47 2.61
CA ASN A 102 4.41 -16.65 3.36
C ASN A 102 5.92 -16.69 3.66
N LYS A 103 6.74 -16.08 2.79
CA LYS A 103 8.20 -16.06 2.92
C LYS A 103 8.66 -14.96 3.87
N TRP A 104 8.20 -13.72 3.69
CA TRP A 104 8.70 -12.62 4.53
C TRP A 104 8.16 -12.67 5.95
N MET A 105 6.94 -13.19 6.14
CA MET A 105 6.36 -13.45 7.46
C MET A 105 6.96 -14.65 8.17
N SER A 106 7.82 -15.43 7.51
CA SER A 106 8.47 -16.57 8.15
C SER A 106 9.43 -16.10 9.25
N GLY A 107 9.26 -16.58 10.47
CA GLY A 107 10.10 -16.24 11.60
C GLY A 107 9.45 -16.57 12.94
N SER A 108 10.27 -16.85 13.96
CA SER A 108 9.78 -17.23 15.29
C SER A 108 9.33 -16.04 16.14
N ASN A 109 9.71 -14.82 15.75
CA ASN A 109 9.39 -13.59 16.46
C ASN A 109 9.46 -12.38 15.51
N ILE A 110 8.99 -11.23 16.01
CA ILE A 110 8.96 -9.97 15.25
C ILE A 110 10.34 -9.48 14.78
N LYS A 111 11.42 -9.74 15.54
CA LYS A 111 12.76 -9.31 15.14
C LYS A 111 13.23 -10.06 13.90
N ASP A 112 12.92 -11.35 13.81
CA ASP A 112 13.28 -12.17 12.65
C ASP A 112 12.47 -11.78 11.41
N ILE A 113 11.17 -11.51 11.58
CA ILE A 113 10.32 -11.01 10.49
C ILE A 113 10.80 -9.62 10.01
N ASN A 114 11.16 -8.73 10.93
CA ASN A 114 11.73 -7.42 10.58
C ASN A 114 13.05 -7.55 9.81
N LYS A 115 13.88 -8.58 10.06
CA LYS A 115 15.08 -8.85 9.24
C LYS A 115 14.70 -9.22 7.80
N ASN A 116 13.61 -9.96 7.59
CA ASN A 116 13.13 -10.28 6.25
C ASN A 116 12.62 -9.02 5.54
N LEU A 117 11.83 -8.19 6.22
CA LEU A 117 11.38 -6.89 5.71
C LEU A 117 12.56 -5.99 5.34
N LYS A 118 13.62 -5.95 6.18
CA LYS A 118 14.86 -5.21 5.91
C LYS A 118 15.49 -5.63 4.59
N LYS A 119 15.60 -6.93 4.33
CA LYS A 119 16.13 -7.46 3.06
C LYS A 119 15.29 -7.02 1.86
N ILE A 120 13.96 -7.00 2.00
CA ILE A 120 13.06 -6.57 0.92
C ILE A 120 13.27 -5.09 0.62
N VAL A 121 13.12 -4.20 1.61
CA VAL A 121 13.16 -2.75 1.36
C VAL A 121 14.53 -2.23 0.92
N MET A 122 15.61 -2.95 1.20
CA MET A 122 16.94 -2.64 0.65
C MET A 122 16.94 -2.69 -0.89
N ASN A 123 16.19 -3.62 -1.49
CA ASN A 123 16.02 -3.66 -2.95
C ASN A 123 15.20 -2.48 -3.49
N PHE A 124 14.47 -1.77 -2.62
CA PHE A 124 13.72 -0.57 -2.94
C PHE A 124 14.49 0.72 -2.59
N GLY A 125 15.75 0.61 -2.15
CA GLY A 125 16.63 1.75 -1.88
C GLY A 125 16.60 2.29 -0.45
N ILE A 126 15.97 1.58 0.50
CA ILE A 126 16.08 1.89 1.93
C ILE A 126 17.37 1.28 2.47
N ASN A 127 18.32 2.11 2.90
CA ASN A 127 19.53 1.63 3.57
C ASN A 127 19.27 1.24 5.05
N PRO A 128 20.20 0.55 5.72
CA PRO A 128 19.99 0.09 7.10
C PRO A 128 19.61 1.19 8.10
N THR A 129 20.22 2.37 8.01
CA THR A 129 19.94 3.51 8.90
C THR A 129 18.54 4.07 8.66
N GLN A 130 18.13 4.16 7.38
CA GLN A 130 16.77 4.57 7.01
C GLN A 130 15.74 3.55 7.51
N PHE A 131 16.03 2.25 7.38
CA PHE A 131 15.14 1.19 7.88
C PHE A 131 14.87 1.35 9.38
N ASP A 132 15.92 1.53 10.19
CA ASP A 132 15.76 1.67 11.63
C ASP A 132 14.97 2.96 11.96
N LYS A 133 15.25 4.07 11.26
CA LYS A 133 14.48 5.32 11.40
C LYS A 133 13.01 5.16 11.01
N CYS A 134 12.71 4.36 10.00
CA CYS A 134 11.36 4.09 9.52
C CYS A 134 10.51 3.26 10.48
N LEU A 135 11.15 2.51 11.39
CA LEU A 135 10.45 1.67 12.37
C LEU A 135 10.27 2.33 13.74
N ILE A 136 10.90 3.49 13.98
CA ILE A 136 10.69 4.32 15.18
C ILE A 136 9.38 5.10 15.06
#